data_AF-A0A8G2CLQ6-F1
#
_entry.id   AF-A0A8G2CLQ6-F1
#
_cell.length_a   1.000
_cell.length_b   1.000
_cell.length_c   1.000
_cell.angle_alpha   90.00
_cell.angle_beta   90.00
_cell.angle_gamma   90.00
#
_symmetry.space_group_name_H-M   'P 1'
#
loop_
_entity.id
_entity.type
_entity.pdbx_description
1 polymer ?
#
loop_
_entity_poly.entity_id
_entity_poly.type
_entity_poly.pdbx_seq_one_letter_code
_entity_poly.pdbx_strand_id
1 'polypeptide(L)'
;MNTGKTLFAQLMDFLPWSSFTRMVDRYGGDQRVRVFPCAAQYRAMAFAQLTYRDSLRDIETCLSVHGPKLYHMGFREPVRRATLADANESRDWRIYAALAQSLIGQARTLYAGEDLGLELENTVYAFDSTTIDLCMTMFPWAHFRTTKSAVKLHTLLDLRGNIPSCAFRWIAITDSV
;
A
#
# COMPACT_ATOMS: atom_id res chain seq x y z
N MET A 1 -26.05 -16.34 6.62
CA MET A 1 -24.77 -16.80 6.02
C MET A 1 -24.57 -15.96 4.77
N ASN A 2 -23.55 -15.09 4.71
CA ASN A 2 -23.45 -14.08 3.64
C ASN A 2 -23.23 -14.74 2.26
N THR A 3 -24.32 -15.00 1.55
CA THR A 3 -24.43 -15.49 0.17
C THR A 3 -24.11 -14.38 -0.84
N GLY A 4 -23.05 -13.60 -0.60
CA GLY A 4 -22.67 -12.44 -1.40
C GLY A 4 -21.15 -12.22 -1.46
N LYS A 5 -20.73 -11.16 -2.17
CA LYS A 5 -19.31 -10.71 -2.20
C LYS A 5 -18.81 -10.48 -0.78
N THR A 6 -17.56 -10.84 -0.50
CA THR A 6 -16.92 -10.53 0.79
C THR A 6 -16.78 -9.02 0.95
N LEU A 7 -16.76 -8.52 2.19
CA LEU A 7 -16.48 -7.09 2.46
C LEU A 7 -15.16 -6.64 1.80
N PHE A 8 -14.16 -7.52 1.82
CA PHE A 8 -12.90 -7.27 1.12
C PHE A 8 -13.10 -7.09 -0.38
N ALA A 9 -13.88 -7.93 -1.05
CA ALA A 9 -14.17 -7.78 -2.48
C ALA A 9 -14.91 -6.47 -2.79
N GLN A 10 -15.84 -6.05 -1.91
CA GLN A 10 -16.53 -4.77 -2.04
C GLN A 10 -15.57 -3.57 -1.88
N LEU A 11 -14.67 -3.62 -0.90
CA LEU A 11 -13.62 -2.61 -0.73
C LEU A 11 -12.71 -2.52 -1.95
N MET A 12 -12.37 -3.68 -2.52
CA MET A 12 -11.55 -3.76 -3.73
C MET A 12 -12.27 -3.26 -4.99
N ASP A 13 -13.61 -3.18 -5.01
CA ASP A 13 -14.35 -2.64 -6.16
C ASP A 13 -14.16 -1.11 -6.31
N PHE A 14 -13.78 -0.39 -5.24
CA PHE A 14 -13.44 1.03 -5.31
C PHE A 14 -12.08 1.31 -5.97
N LEU A 15 -11.26 0.29 -6.17
CA LEU A 15 -9.97 0.46 -6.82
C LEU A 15 -10.15 0.61 -8.34
N PRO A 16 -9.54 1.61 -9.00
CA PRO A 16 -9.59 1.75 -10.45
C PRO A 16 -8.72 0.70 -11.14
N TRP A 17 -9.20 -0.55 -11.24
CA TRP A 17 -8.46 -1.69 -11.77
C TRP A 17 -7.95 -1.47 -13.20
N SER A 18 -8.70 -0.78 -14.05
CA SER A 18 -8.28 -0.45 -15.41
C SER A 18 -7.06 0.48 -15.45
N SER A 19 -7.02 1.49 -14.58
CA SER A 19 -5.86 2.37 -14.40
C SER A 19 -4.68 1.61 -13.80
N PHE A 20 -4.93 0.73 -12.83
CA PHE A 20 -3.90 -0.10 -12.23
C PHE A 20 -3.24 -1.03 -13.25
N THR A 21 -4.02 -1.73 -14.08
CA THR A 21 -3.46 -2.56 -15.17
C THR A 21 -2.60 -1.74 -16.11
N ARG A 22 -3.03 -0.53 -16.48
CA ARG A 22 -2.23 0.37 -17.34
C ARG A 22 -0.92 0.80 -16.68
N MET A 23 -0.90 1.01 -15.37
CA MET A 23 0.31 1.30 -14.61
C MET A 23 1.25 0.09 -14.58
N VAL A 24 0.70 -1.11 -14.33
CA VAL A 24 1.47 -2.37 -14.35
C VAL A 24 2.11 -2.58 -15.72
N ASP A 25 1.35 -2.39 -16.80
CA ASP A 25 1.85 -2.52 -18.17
C ASP A 25 2.95 -1.49 -18.48
N ARG A 26 2.76 -0.23 -18.06
CA ARG A 26 3.73 0.85 -18.25
C ARG A 26 5.09 0.56 -17.61
N TYR A 27 5.10 -0.03 -16.42
CA TYR A 27 6.34 -0.36 -15.70
C TYR A 27 6.77 -1.82 -15.92
N GLY A 28 6.03 -2.59 -16.71
CA GLY A 28 6.34 -4.00 -16.96
C GLY A 28 6.26 -4.89 -15.72
N GLY A 29 5.42 -4.56 -14.74
CA GLY A 29 5.36 -5.27 -13.45
C GLY A 29 5.02 -6.75 -13.57
N ASP A 30 4.22 -7.11 -14.58
CA ASP A 30 3.83 -8.49 -14.87
C ASP A 30 4.66 -9.14 -16.00
N GLN A 31 5.76 -8.51 -16.43
CA GLN A 31 6.65 -9.12 -17.43
C GLN A 31 7.26 -10.41 -16.87
N ARG A 32 7.04 -11.52 -17.60
CA ARG A 32 7.49 -12.89 -17.24
C ARG A 32 6.81 -13.50 -16.00
N VAL A 33 5.74 -12.90 -15.50
CA VAL A 33 4.96 -13.41 -14.36
C VAL A 33 3.92 -14.41 -14.84
N ARG A 34 3.89 -15.62 -14.24
CA ARG A 34 2.98 -16.71 -14.65
C ARG A 34 1.90 -17.06 -13.62
N VAL A 35 2.24 -16.95 -12.33
CA VAL A 35 1.48 -17.57 -11.22
C VAL A 35 0.89 -16.49 -10.29
N PHE A 36 1.54 -15.32 -10.18
CA PHE A 36 1.16 -14.30 -9.20
C PHE A 36 1.28 -12.87 -9.75
N PRO A 37 0.24 -12.37 -10.46
CA PRO A 37 0.26 -11.04 -11.06
C PRO A 37 0.22 -9.93 -10.01
N CYS A 38 0.64 -8.72 -10.37
CA CYS A 38 0.64 -7.52 -9.53
C CYS A 38 -0.73 -7.26 -8.89
N ALA A 39 -1.82 -7.60 -9.57
CA ALA A 39 -3.17 -7.46 -9.03
C ALA A 39 -3.45 -8.43 -7.87
N ALA A 40 -2.92 -9.66 -7.91
CA ALA A 40 -3.03 -10.61 -6.82
C ALA A 40 -2.14 -10.19 -5.64
N GLN A 41 -0.92 -9.72 -5.92
CA GLN A 41 -0.03 -9.15 -4.92
C GLN A 41 -0.66 -7.97 -4.19
N TYR A 42 -1.24 -7.00 -4.92
CA TYR A 42 -1.91 -5.86 -4.31
C TYR A 42 -3.04 -6.29 -3.39
N ARG A 43 -3.89 -7.24 -3.82
CA ARG A 43 -4.97 -7.77 -2.97
C ARG A 43 -4.42 -8.44 -1.71
N ALA A 44 -3.35 -9.21 -1.80
CA ALA A 44 -2.73 -9.85 -0.64
C ALA A 44 -2.20 -8.82 0.37
N MET A 45 -1.52 -7.78 -0.13
CA MET A 45 -0.98 -6.71 0.71
C MET A 45 -2.09 -5.84 1.31
N ALA A 46 -3.12 -5.48 0.53
CA ALA A 46 -4.28 -4.75 1.03
C ALA A 46 -5.05 -5.55 2.09
N PHE A 47 -5.21 -6.86 1.89
CA PHE A 47 -5.81 -7.74 2.89
C PHE A 47 -5.01 -7.75 4.19
N ALA A 48 -3.68 -7.85 4.10
CA ALA A 48 -2.79 -7.81 5.26
C ALA A 48 -2.94 -6.51 6.06
N GLN A 49 -2.99 -5.37 5.37
CA GLN A 49 -3.14 -4.05 6.00
C GLN A 49 -4.51 -3.91 6.68
N LEU A 50 -5.59 -4.26 5.99
CA LEU A 50 -6.95 -4.15 6.53
C LEU A 50 -7.22 -5.09 7.72
N THR A 51 -6.50 -6.20 7.78
CA THR A 51 -6.65 -7.19 8.86
C THR A 51 -5.54 -7.10 9.91
N TYR A 52 -4.67 -6.08 9.84
CA TYR A 52 -3.54 -5.88 10.76
C TYR A 52 -2.67 -7.14 10.90
N ARG A 53 -2.21 -7.71 9.78
CA ARG A 53 -1.28 -8.85 9.78
C ARG A 53 0.16 -8.36 9.75
N ASP A 54 0.95 -8.81 10.72
CA ASP A 54 2.32 -8.34 10.92
C ASP A 54 3.37 -9.18 10.17
N SER A 55 3.01 -10.35 9.61
CA SER A 55 3.97 -11.20 8.91
C SER A 55 3.42 -11.86 7.64
N LEU A 56 4.31 -12.14 6.68
CA LEU A 56 3.98 -12.89 5.45
C LEU A 56 3.45 -14.30 5.75
N ARG A 57 3.89 -14.91 6.86
CA ARG A 57 3.42 -16.23 7.30
C ARG A 57 1.99 -16.14 7.83
N ASP A 58 1.66 -15.08 8.56
CA ASP A 58 0.30 -14.87 9.07
C ASP A 58 -0.69 -14.59 7.94
N ILE A 59 -0.25 -13.85 6.91
CA ILE A 59 -1.04 -13.60 5.69
C ILE A 59 -1.34 -14.93 4.98
N GLU A 60 -0.33 -15.75 4.71
CA GLU A 60 -0.50 -17.07 4.08
C GLU A 60 -1.43 -17.96 4.90
N THR A 61 -1.23 -18.03 6.22
CA THR A 61 -2.03 -18.87 7.12
C THR A 61 -3.49 -18.44 7.12
N CYS A 62 -3.75 -17.13 7.25
CA CYS A 62 -5.10 -16.59 7.25
C CYS A 62 -5.81 -16.79 5.90
N LEU A 63 -5.13 -16.54 4.79
CA LEU A 63 -5.68 -16.76 3.45
C LEU A 63 -5.93 -18.25 3.18
N SER A 64 -5.05 -19.14 3.64
CA SER A 64 -5.18 -20.60 3.46
C SER A 64 -6.39 -21.17 4.21
N VAL A 65 -6.66 -20.68 5.44
CA VAL A 65 -7.84 -21.08 6.23
C VAL A 65 -9.14 -20.67 5.53
N HIS A 66 -9.13 -19.58 4.76
CA HIS A 66 -10.27 -19.10 3.99
C HIS A 66 -10.32 -19.64 2.55
N GLY A 67 -9.65 -20.77 2.26
CA GLY A 67 -9.56 -21.40 0.94
C GLY A 67 -10.80 -21.30 0.04
N PRO A 68 -12.00 -21.71 0.50
CA PRO A 68 -13.22 -21.65 -0.30
C PRO A 68 -13.68 -20.23 -0.67
N LYS A 69 -13.31 -19.22 0.13
CA LYS A 69 -13.66 -17.81 -0.05
C LYS A 69 -12.60 -17.02 -0.83
N LEU A 70 -11.41 -17.59 -1.06
CA LEU A 70 -10.32 -16.94 -1.80
C LEU A 70 -10.73 -16.52 -3.20
N TYR A 71 -11.49 -17.38 -3.89
CA TYR A 71 -12.00 -17.08 -5.22
C TYR A 71 -12.88 -15.82 -5.22
N HIS A 72 -13.77 -15.71 -4.24
CA HIS A 72 -14.64 -14.53 -4.07
C HIS A 72 -13.88 -13.28 -3.63
N MET A 73 -12.67 -13.41 -3.10
CA MET A 73 -11.77 -12.30 -2.78
C MET A 73 -10.91 -11.87 -3.99
N GLY A 74 -11.01 -12.55 -5.13
CA GLY A 74 -10.27 -12.23 -6.35
C GLY A 74 -8.92 -12.93 -6.47
N PHE A 75 -8.65 -13.95 -5.65
CA PHE A 75 -7.46 -14.80 -5.80
C PHE A 75 -7.82 -16.03 -6.64
N ARG A 76 -7.06 -16.23 -7.73
CA ARG A 76 -7.20 -17.43 -8.58
C ARG A 76 -6.39 -18.61 -8.06
N GLU A 77 -5.32 -18.32 -7.33
CA GLU A 77 -4.40 -19.30 -6.78
C GLU A 77 -4.11 -18.99 -5.30
N PRO A 78 -3.72 -20.01 -4.49
CA PRO A 78 -3.33 -19.80 -3.11
C PRO A 78 -2.11 -18.87 -2.99
N VAL A 79 -2.17 -17.92 -2.06
CA VAL A 79 -1.06 -17.01 -1.79
C VAL A 79 -0.05 -17.71 -0.89
N ARG A 80 1.06 -18.17 -1.48
CA ARG A 80 2.17 -18.77 -0.74
C ARG A 80 3.14 -17.70 -0.24
N ARG A 81 3.72 -17.91 0.94
CA ARG A 81 4.68 -16.96 1.53
C ARG A 81 5.88 -16.69 0.63
N ALA A 82 6.46 -17.75 0.04
CA ALA A 82 7.62 -17.62 -0.85
C ALA A 82 7.29 -16.76 -2.07
N THR A 83 6.19 -17.09 -2.76
CA THR A 83 5.73 -16.35 -3.94
C THR A 83 5.39 -14.89 -3.63
N LEU A 84 4.80 -14.61 -2.46
CA LEU A 84 4.52 -13.24 -2.03
C LEU A 84 5.81 -12.47 -1.69
N ALA A 85 6.78 -13.12 -1.06
CA ALA A 85 8.09 -12.52 -0.76
C ALA A 85 8.85 -12.17 -2.06
N ASP A 86 8.95 -13.12 -2.98
CA ASP A 86 9.62 -12.94 -4.28
C ASP A 86 8.95 -11.82 -5.09
N ALA A 87 7.61 -11.74 -5.06
CA ALA A 87 6.87 -10.66 -5.71
C ALA A 87 7.13 -9.31 -5.03
N ASN A 88 7.23 -9.25 -3.70
CA ASN A 88 7.54 -8.00 -3.01
C ASN A 88 8.95 -7.48 -3.29
N GLU A 89 9.91 -8.37 -3.51
CA GLU A 89 11.29 -8.01 -3.83
C GLU A 89 11.47 -7.60 -5.30
N SER A 90 10.85 -8.33 -6.23
CA SER A 90 11.08 -8.17 -7.67
C SER A 90 10.26 -7.07 -8.35
N ARG A 91 9.18 -6.60 -7.72
CA ARG A 91 8.21 -5.71 -8.39
C ARG A 91 8.57 -4.24 -8.19
N ASP A 92 8.46 -3.48 -9.29
CA ASP A 92 8.77 -2.06 -9.27
C ASP A 92 7.78 -1.30 -8.36
N TRP A 93 8.32 -0.70 -7.30
CA TRP A 93 7.58 0.12 -6.34
C TRP A 93 6.85 1.29 -6.99
N ARG A 94 7.30 1.77 -8.16
CA ARG A 94 6.70 2.89 -8.90
C ARG A 94 5.26 2.61 -9.31
N ILE A 95 4.89 1.35 -9.51
CA ILE A 95 3.51 0.94 -9.81
C ILE A 95 2.58 1.33 -8.66
N TYR A 96 2.96 0.98 -7.44
CA TYR A 96 2.18 1.27 -6.24
C TYR A 96 2.20 2.76 -5.88
N ALA A 97 3.31 3.45 -6.13
CA ALA A 97 3.39 4.89 -5.95
C ALA A 97 2.44 5.64 -6.91
N ALA A 98 2.40 5.25 -8.19
CA ALA A 98 1.48 5.82 -9.17
C ALA A 98 0.01 5.55 -8.82
N LEU A 99 -0.29 4.34 -8.33
CA LEU A 99 -1.62 4.00 -7.83
C LEU A 99 -2.02 4.90 -6.65
N ALA A 100 -1.13 5.06 -5.67
CA ALA A 100 -1.38 5.91 -4.51
C ALA A 100 -1.67 7.37 -4.91
N GLN A 101 -0.88 7.93 -5.84
CA GLN A 101 -1.13 9.29 -6.36
C GLN A 101 -2.49 9.41 -7.05
N SER A 102 -2.88 8.40 -7.83
CA SER A 102 -4.21 8.38 -8.47
C SER A 102 -5.34 8.32 -7.45
N LEU A 103 -5.19 7.52 -6.38
CA LEU A 103 -6.18 7.41 -5.32
C LEU A 103 -6.29 8.69 -4.49
N ILE A 104 -5.15 9.32 -4.17
CA ILE A 104 -5.11 10.64 -3.51
C ILE A 104 -5.88 11.68 -4.33
N GLY A 105 -5.66 11.73 -5.66
CA GLY A 105 -6.39 12.65 -6.53
C GLY A 105 -7.91 12.43 -6.51
N GLN A 106 -8.35 11.17 -6.51
CA GLN A 106 -9.77 10.82 -6.41
C GLN A 106 -10.36 11.23 -5.05
N ALA A 107 -9.66 10.90 -3.96
CA ALA A 107 -10.08 11.27 -2.62
C ALA A 107 -10.20 12.80 -2.49
N ARG A 108 -9.22 13.58 -2.95
CA ARG A 108 -9.30 15.04 -2.92
C ARG A 108 -10.51 15.62 -3.65
N THR A 109 -10.93 14.98 -4.74
CA THR A 109 -12.13 15.41 -5.49
C THR A 109 -13.41 15.08 -4.73
N LEU A 110 -13.49 13.89 -4.12
CA LEU A 110 -14.67 13.46 -3.37
C LEU A 110 -14.91 14.31 -2.11
N TYR A 111 -13.83 14.73 -1.44
CA TYR A 111 -13.89 15.53 -0.20
C TYR A 111 -13.85 17.03 -0.44
N ALA A 112 -13.89 17.50 -1.70
CA ALA A 112 -13.79 18.92 -2.03
C ALA A 112 -14.97 19.76 -1.52
N GLY A 113 -16.12 19.14 -1.25
CA GLY A 113 -17.36 19.80 -0.82
C GLY A 113 -17.81 19.51 0.61
N GLU A 114 -17.05 18.72 1.39
CA GLU A 114 -17.37 18.51 2.80
C GLU A 114 -16.90 19.71 3.64
N ASP A 115 -17.80 20.26 4.45
CA ASP A 115 -17.47 21.28 5.44
C ASP A 115 -16.86 20.58 6.67
N LEU A 116 -15.54 20.66 6.79
CA LEU A 116 -14.77 19.81 7.70
C LEU A 116 -14.63 20.40 9.10
N GLY A 117 -15.51 21.34 9.48
CA GLY A 117 -15.63 21.88 10.84
C GLY A 117 -14.41 22.65 11.34
N LEU A 118 -13.50 23.02 10.44
CA LEU A 118 -12.34 23.85 10.72
C LEU A 118 -12.60 25.24 10.16
N GLU A 119 -12.91 26.20 11.04
CA GLU A 119 -12.96 27.64 10.74
C GLU A 119 -11.55 28.17 10.45
N LEU A 120 -10.92 27.72 9.36
CA LEU A 120 -9.61 28.17 8.92
C LEU A 120 -9.69 28.57 7.46
N GLU A 121 -9.65 29.88 7.21
CA GLU A 121 -9.73 30.51 5.89
C GLU A 121 -8.54 30.17 4.96
N ASN A 122 -7.48 29.53 5.49
CA ASN A 122 -6.29 29.11 4.76
C ASN A 122 -6.09 27.59 4.78
N THR A 123 -5.62 27.02 3.67
CA THR A 123 -5.25 25.59 3.55
C THR A 123 -4.12 25.26 4.52
N VAL A 124 -4.45 24.74 5.70
CA VAL A 124 -3.46 24.29 6.68
C VAL A 124 -3.00 22.88 6.31
N TYR A 125 -1.75 22.76 5.94
CA TYR A 125 -1.11 21.46 5.71
C TYR A 125 -0.49 20.97 7.02
N ALA A 126 -0.93 19.81 7.53
CA ALA A 126 -0.23 19.12 8.59
C ALA A 126 0.95 18.36 8.01
N PHE A 127 2.14 18.67 8.49
CA PHE A 127 3.36 17.94 8.15
C PHE A 127 3.61 16.90 9.24
N ASP A 128 3.25 15.64 8.97
CA ASP A 128 3.56 14.53 9.85
C ASP A 128 4.84 13.82 9.37
N SER A 129 5.61 13.30 10.32
CA SER A 129 6.81 12.52 10.01
C SER A 129 6.81 11.23 10.79
N THR A 130 6.65 10.12 10.09
CA THR A 130 6.66 8.79 10.68
C THR A 130 8.01 8.13 10.42
N THR A 131 8.68 7.66 11.47
CA THR A 131 9.91 6.87 11.34
C THR A 131 9.54 5.40 11.22
N ILE A 132 9.88 4.79 10.09
CA ILE A 132 9.69 3.36 9.85
C ILE A 132 11.02 2.67 10.17
N ASP A 133 11.05 1.92 11.28
CA ASP A 133 12.21 1.12 11.66
C ASP A 133 12.42 -0.03 10.66
N LEU A 134 13.65 -0.19 10.18
CA LEU A 134 14.04 -1.20 9.20
C LEU A 134 15.11 -2.12 9.78
N CYS A 135 15.11 -3.37 9.31
CA CYS A 135 16.17 -4.33 9.64
C CYS A 135 17.46 -3.96 8.88
N MET A 136 18.55 -3.69 9.60
CA MET A 136 19.86 -3.37 9.04
C MET A 136 20.37 -4.42 8.05
N THR A 137 20.12 -5.70 8.32
CA THR A 137 20.59 -6.81 7.47
C THR A 137 19.91 -6.81 6.10
N MET A 138 18.64 -6.42 6.02
CA MET A 138 17.89 -6.38 4.76
C MET A 138 17.99 -5.03 4.05
N PHE A 139 18.22 -3.95 4.80
CA PHE A 139 18.31 -2.59 4.27
C PHE A 139 19.58 -1.90 4.76
N PRO A 140 20.76 -2.32 4.24
CA PRO A 140 22.03 -1.73 4.64
C PRO A 140 22.17 -0.28 4.17
N TRP A 141 21.44 0.14 3.13
CA TRP A 141 21.48 1.51 2.59
C TRP A 141 20.67 2.52 3.42
N ALA A 142 19.87 2.08 4.40
CA ALA A 142 18.94 2.93 5.17
C ALA A 142 19.45 3.25 6.58
N HIS A 143 20.70 3.71 6.70
CA HIS A 143 21.33 4.00 7.99
C HIS A 143 20.64 5.14 8.75
N PHE A 144 20.26 4.88 10.01
CA PHE A 144 19.69 5.89 10.91
C PHE A 144 20.54 6.08 12.18
N ARG A 145 21.10 4.99 12.74
CA ARG A 145 22.10 4.96 13.83
C ARG A 145 23.04 3.76 13.68
N THR A 146 24.08 3.65 14.51
CA THR A 146 25.06 2.55 14.51
C THR A 146 24.47 1.14 14.57
N THR A 147 23.30 0.96 15.21
CA THR A 147 22.61 -0.35 15.32
C THR A 147 21.19 -0.34 14.76
N LYS A 148 20.73 0.76 14.13
CA LYS A 148 19.36 0.88 13.60
C LYS A 148 19.34 1.44 12.18
N SER A 149 18.61 0.76 11.30
CA SER A 149 18.21 1.31 10.00
C SER A 149 16.79 1.83 10.12
N ALA A 150 16.47 2.96 9.50
CA ALA A 150 15.11 3.49 9.46
C ALA A 150 14.91 4.39 8.24
N VAL A 151 13.65 4.54 7.81
CA VAL A 151 13.26 5.54 6.81
C VAL A 151 12.27 6.50 7.43
N LYS A 152 12.55 7.79 7.32
CA LYS A 152 11.63 8.84 7.76
C LYS A 152 10.69 9.19 6.61
N LEU A 153 9.42 8.83 6.74
CA LEU A 153 8.39 9.20 5.79
C LEU A 153 7.79 10.55 6.21
N HIS A 154 7.80 11.52 5.31
CA HIS A 154 7.14 12.81 5.53
C HIS A 154 5.83 12.85 4.76
N THR A 155 4.72 12.92 5.47
CA THR A 155 3.37 13.01 4.91
C THR A 155 2.85 14.42 5.12
N LEU A 156 2.49 15.07 4.02
CA LEU A 156 1.83 16.36 4.04
C LEU A 156 0.33 16.08 3.92
N LEU A 157 -0.35 16.10 5.06
CA LEU A 157 -1.77 15.91 5.24
C LEU A 157 -2.48 17.24 4.99
N ASP A 158 -3.52 17.23 4.16
CA ASP A 158 -4.43 18.37 4.10
C ASP A 158 -5.43 18.23 5.25
N LEU A 159 -5.33 19.13 6.24
CA LEU A 159 -6.16 19.07 7.44
C LEU A 159 -7.63 19.36 7.17
N ARG A 160 -7.98 19.88 5.98
CA ARG A 160 -9.38 19.95 5.58
C ARG A 160 -9.91 18.53 5.40
N GLY A 161 -9.33 17.71 4.52
CA GLY A 161 -9.88 16.40 4.14
C GLY A 161 -9.43 15.17 4.95
N ASN A 162 -8.48 15.30 5.89
CA ASN A 162 -7.78 14.16 6.51
C ASN A 162 -7.20 13.18 5.47
N ILE A 163 -6.87 13.70 4.28
CA ILE A 163 -6.31 12.96 3.15
C ILE A 163 -4.86 13.42 2.97
N PRO A 164 -3.89 12.50 2.82
CA PRO A 164 -2.53 12.88 2.47
C PRO A 164 -2.51 13.54 1.08
N SER A 165 -2.12 14.81 1.03
CA SER A 165 -1.99 15.56 -0.22
C SER A 165 -0.72 15.18 -0.98
N CYS A 166 0.37 14.93 -0.26
CA CYS A 166 1.63 14.45 -0.81
C CYS A 166 2.35 13.55 0.22
N ALA A 167 2.87 12.41 -0.22
CA ALA A 167 3.88 11.65 0.53
C ALA A 167 5.25 11.97 -0.09
N PHE A 168 6.06 12.76 0.60
CA PHE A 168 7.45 13.00 0.20
C PHE A 168 8.32 11.92 0.81
N ARG A 169 8.85 11.03 -0.02
CA ARG A 169 9.94 10.14 0.38
C ARG A 169 11.24 10.96 0.40
N TRP A 170 11.63 11.42 1.58
CA TRP A 170 13.04 11.76 1.82
C TRP A 170 13.72 10.51 2.36
N ILE A 171 14.69 9.97 1.62
CA ILE A 171 15.71 9.13 2.23
C ILE A 171 16.55 10.12 3.05
N ALA A 172 16.22 10.28 4.33
CA ALA A 172 17.12 10.93 5.25
C ALA A 172 18.37 10.03 5.39
N ILE A 173 19.35 10.21 4.50
CA ILE A 173 20.75 10.19 4.93
C ILE A 173 20.88 11.49 5.73
N THR A 174 20.47 11.47 7.00
CA THR A 174 20.92 12.51 7.91
C THR A 174 22.28 12.05 8.40
N ASP A 175 23.32 12.51 7.69
CA ASP A 175 24.58 12.83 8.34
C ASP A 175 24.23 13.68 9.57
N SER A 176 24.44 13.11 10.75
CA SER A 176 24.32 13.83 12.01
C SER A 176 25.33 13.23 12.97
N VAL A 177 26.60 13.56 12.67
CA VAL A 177 27.81 13.52 13.51
C VAL A 177 28.23 12.16 14.07
#